data_AF-A0A1W1XWP5-F1
#
_entry.id   AF-A0A1W1XWP5-F1
#
_cell.length_a   1.000
_cell.length_b   1.000
_cell.length_c   1.000
_cell.angle_alpha   90.00
_cell.angle_beta   90.00
_cell.angle_gamma   90.00
#
_symmetry.space_group_name_H-M   'P 1'
#
loop_
_entity.id
_entity.type
_entity.pdbx_description
1 polymer ?
#
loop_
_entity_poly.entity_id
_entity_poly.type
_entity_poly.pdbx_seq_one_letter_code
_entity_poly.pdbx_strand_id
1 'polypeptide(L)'
;MEMTHQLISFLKRLRLSGILDTLESRNQQAIDGKWSYVEFLSRLLQDEVERRSQKQLALRIRRAGINTTKNLEGFDFSFNPGINR
;
A
#
# COMPACT_ATOMS: atom_id res chain seq x y z
N MET A 1 -15.64 25.90 -4.21
CA MET A 1 -15.62 24.48 -4.61
C MET A 1 -14.84 24.20 -5.91
N GLU A 2 -14.15 25.18 -6.50
CA GLU A 2 -13.28 24.96 -7.69
C GLU A 2 -11.87 24.44 -7.35
N MET A 3 -11.33 24.83 -6.19
CA MET A 3 -9.94 24.54 -5.79
C MET A 3 -9.69 23.04 -5.58
N THR A 4 -10.69 22.30 -5.09
CA THR A 4 -10.60 20.86 -4.84
C THR A 4 -10.53 20.06 -6.14
N HIS A 5 -11.25 20.49 -7.19
CA HIS A 5 -11.21 19.85 -8.51
C HIS A 5 -9.86 19.99 -9.20
N GLN A 6 -9.21 21.16 -9.10
CA GLN A 6 -7.84 21.34 -9.63
C GLN A 6 -6.83 20.47 -8.89
N LEU A 7 -6.97 20.39 -7.55
CA LEU A 7 -6.12 19.57 -6.70
C LEU A 7 -6.24 18.08 -7.07
N ILE A 8 -7.46 17.58 -7.32
CA ILE A 8 -7.69 16.22 -7.82
C ILE A 8 -7.00 15.98 -9.17
N SER A 9 -7.06 16.94 -10.08
CA SER A 9 -6.43 16.84 -11.40
C SER A 9 -4.90 16.77 -11.30
N PHE A 10 -4.29 17.59 -10.43
CA PHE A 10 -2.84 17.55 -10.17
C PHE A 10 -2.42 16.26 -9.47
N LEU A 11 -3.16 15.81 -8.45
CA LEU A 11 -2.88 14.55 -7.75
C LEU A 11 -2.97 13.34 -8.68
N LYS A 12 -3.96 13.30 -9.58
CA LYS A 12 -4.05 12.26 -10.62
C LYS A 12 -2.85 12.29 -11.56
N ARG A 13 -2.45 13.48 -12.03
CA ARG A 13 -1.29 13.64 -12.93
C ARG A 13 0.03 13.22 -12.27
N LEU A 14 0.19 13.49 -10.98
CA LEU A 14 1.35 13.08 -10.18
C LEU A 14 1.27 11.61 -9.71
N ARG A 15 0.18 10.90 -10.03
CA ARG A 15 -0.10 9.52 -9.58
C ARG A 15 -0.16 9.39 -8.05
N LEU A 16 -0.59 10.45 -7.38
CA LEU A 16 -0.78 10.53 -5.92
C LEU A 16 -2.24 10.19 -5.58
N SER A 17 -2.69 9.03 -6.05
CA SER A 17 -4.08 8.61 -5.91
C SER A 17 -4.42 8.22 -4.47
N GLY A 18 -3.42 7.79 -3.69
CA GLY A 18 -3.62 7.42 -2.29
C GLY A 18 -3.92 8.61 -1.40
N ILE A 19 -3.28 9.74 -1.67
CA ILE A 19 -3.53 11.00 -0.98
C ILE A 19 -4.97 11.45 -1.15
N LEU A 20 -5.62 11.22 -2.30
CA LEU A 20 -7.02 11.62 -2.50
C LEU A 20 -7.99 10.97 -1.51
N ASP A 21 -7.79 9.70 -1.21
CA ASP A 21 -8.64 8.97 -0.27
C ASP A 21 -8.33 9.35 1.19
N THR A 22 -7.09 9.71 1.49
CA THR A 22 -6.64 9.98 2.87
C THR A 22 -6.59 11.46 3.22
N LEU A 23 -6.70 12.37 2.25
CA LEU A 23 -6.54 13.82 2.43
C LEU A 23 -7.47 14.36 3.51
N GLU A 24 -8.75 14.01 3.46
CA GLU A 24 -9.77 14.52 4.37
C GLU A 24 -9.53 14.03 5.81
N SER A 25 -9.25 12.74 5.97
CA SER A 25 -8.92 12.14 7.28
C SER A 25 -7.63 12.72 7.86
N ARG A 26 -6.60 12.89 7.04
CA ARG A 26 -5.33 13.51 7.47
C ARG A 26 -5.48 14.99 7.79
N ASN A 27 -6.35 15.71 7.09
CA ASN A 27 -6.63 17.12 7.37
C ASN A 27 -7.31 17.28 8.73
N GLN A 28 -8.29 16.44 9.07
CA GLN A 28 -8.88 16.42 10.40
C GLN A 28 -7.84 16.11 11.49
N GLN A 29 -7.00 15.09 11.28
CA GLN A 29 -5.92 14.75 12.21
C GLN A 29 -4.89 15.89 12.39
N ALA A 30 -4.59 16.64 11.33
CA ALA A 30 -3.67 17.77 11.40
C ALA A 30 -4.25 18.94 12.17
N ILE A 31 -5.56 19.18 12.05
CA ILE A 31 -6.28 20.21 12.82
C ILE A 31 -6.30 19.82 14.30
N ASP A 32 -6.69 18.58 14.61
CA ASP A 32 -6.77 18.09 15.98
C ASP A 32 -5.39 18.00 16.65
N GLY A 33 -4.38 17.55 15.90
CA GLY A 33 -3.00 17.41 16.34
C GLY A 33 -2.17 18.69 16.27
N LYS A 34 -2.73 19.80 15.76
CA LYS A 34 -2.05 21.08 15.51
C LYS A 34 -0.71 20.91 14.78
N TRP A 35 -0.70 20.08 13.73
CA TRP A 35 0.52 19.83 12.98
C TRP A 35 0.97 21.07 12.21
N SER A 36 2.28 21.24 12.08
CA SER A 36 2.81 22.23 11.15
C SER A 36 2.49 21.85 9.70
N TYR A 37 2.43 22.84 8.80
CA TYR A 37 2.21 22.59 7.38
C TYR A 37 3.23 21.63 6.76
N VAL A 38 4.48 21.67 7.26
CA VAL A 38 5.57 20.80 6.81
C VAL A 38 5.34 19.36 7.27
N GLU A 39 4.89 19.16 8.51
CA GLU A 39 4.55 17.82 9.03
C GLU A 39 3.33 17.23 8.33
N PHE A 40 2.33 18.05 8.03
CA PHE A 40 1.18 17.61 7.24
C PHE A 40 1.59 17.13 5.85
N LEU A 41 2.41 17.92 5.14
CA LEU A 41 2.89 17.56 3.81
C LEU A 41 3.78 16.32 3.85
N SER A 42 4.68 16.20 4.83
CA SER A 42 5.58 15.04 4.94
C SER A 42 4.81 13.76 5.20
N ARG A 43 3.79 13.79 6.06
CA ARG A 43 2.92 12.62 6.32
C ARG A 43 2.07 12.23 5.11
N LEU A 44 1.50 13.21 4.39
CA LEU A 44 0.77 12.93 3.15
C LEU A 44 1.66 12.22 2.12
N LEU A 45 2.91 12.66 1.95
CA LEU A 45 3.85 12.02 1.04
C LEU A 45 4.26 10.62 1.52
N GLN A 46 4.46 10.45 2.84
CA GLN A 46 4.80 9.16 3.43
C GLN A 46 3.70 8.12 3.19
N ASP A 47 2.43 8.48 3.38
CA ASP A 47 1.29 7.60 3.13
C ASP A 47 1.25 7.09 1.68
N GLU A 48 1.52 7.96 0.71
CA GLU A 48 1.53 7.56 -0.70
C GLU A 48 2.70 6.63 -1.04
N VAL A 49 3.89 6.90 -0.49
CA VAL A 49 5.05 6.02 -0.68
C VAL A 49 4.77 4.65 -0.07
N GLU A 50 4.19 4.60 1.12
CA GLU A 50 3.84 3.36 1.79
C GLU A 50 2.79 2.57 1.01
N ARG A 51 1.72 3.22 0.56
CA ARG A 51 0.68 2.59 -0.29
C ARG A 51 1.27 2.03 -1.59
N ARG A 52 2.21 2.74 -2.21
CA ARG A 52 2.90 2.27 -3.42
C ARG A 52 3.79 1.07 -3.12
N SER A 53 4.52 1.09 -2.02
CA SER A 53 5.37 -0.01 -1.56
C SER A 53 4.52 -1.27 -1.29
N GLN A 54 3.44 -1.13 -0.52
CA GLN A 54 2.50 -2.22 -0.22
C GLN A 54 1.90 -2.82 -1.50
N LYS A 55 1.48 -1.98 -2.47
CA LYS A 55 0.94 -2.45 -3.75
C LYS A 55 1.98 -3.22 -4.57
N GLN A 56 3.24 -2.75 -4.60
CA GLN A 56 4.32 -3.47 -5.26
C GLN A 56 4.62 -4.80 -4.56
N LEU A 57 4.65 -4.81 -3.23
CA LEU A 57 4.84 -6.02 -2.44
C LEU A 57 3.74 -7.04 -2.70
N ALA A 58 2.46 -6.63 -2.65
CA ALA A 58 1.32 -7.48 -2.93
C ALA A 58 1.37 -8.06 -4.36
N LEU A 59 1.78 -7.25 -5.35
CA LEU A 59 1.96 -7.72 -6.72
C LEU A 59 3.10 -8.75 -6.82
N ARG A 60 4.22 -8.52 -6.12
CA ARG A 60 5.35 -9.46 -6.07
C ARG A 60 4.94 -10.77 -5.41
N ILE A 61 4.24 -10.73 -4.28
CA ILE A 61 3.71 -11.91 -3.58
C ILE A 61 2.78 -12.70 -4.51
N ARG A 62 1.82 -12.02 -5.16
CA ARG A 62 0.89 -12.65 -6.10
C ARG A 62 1.61 -13.27 -7.30
N ARG A 63 2.64 -12.60 -7.84
CA ARG A 63 3.46 -13.12 -8.95
C ARG A 63 4.37 -14.27 -8.55
N ALA A 64 4.87 -14.27 -7.32
CA ALA A 64 5.74 -15.32 -6.82
C ALA A 64 5.03 -16.69 -6.74
N GLY A 65 3.70 -16.73 -6.84
CA GLY A 65 2.94 -17.98 -6.84
C GLY A 65 3.16 -18.79 -5.55
N ILE A 66 3.58 -18.11 -4.48
CA ILE A 66 3.81 -18.73 -3.18
C ILE A 66 2.44 -19.14 -2.65
N ASN A 67 2.09 -20.40 -2.90
CA ASN A 67 1.01 -21.06 -2.20
C ASN A 67 1.39 -21.07 -0.71
N THR A 68 0.89 -20.07 0.02
CA THR A 68 1.00 -19.97 1.49
C THR A 68 0.43 -21.20 2.21
N THR A 69 -0.26 -22.08 1.48
CA THR A 69 -0.85 -23.34 1.93
C THR A 69 -0.02 -24.59 1.61
N LYS A 70 1.26 -24.47 1.20
CA LYS A 70 2.14 -25.65 1.19
C LYS A 70 2.62 -25.97 2.60
N ASN A 71 1.70 -26.49 3.41
CA ASN A 71 2.03 -27.18 4.65
C ASN A 71 2.76 -28.48 4.28
N LEU A 72 3.68 -28.96 5.11
CA LEU A 72 4.33 -30.28 4.96
C LEU A 72 3.33 -31.43 4.79
N GLU A 73 2.09 -31.24 5.26
CA GLU A 73 0.97 -32.18 5.15
C GLU A 73 0.46 -32.36 3.71
N GLY A 74 0.62 -31.36 2.85
CA GLY A 74 0.23 -31.41 1.43
C GLY A 74 1.39 -31.71 0.48
N PHE A 75 2.56 -32.05 1.01
CA PHE A 75 3.71 -32.42 0.19
C PHE A 75 3.53 -33.86 -0.28
N ASP A 76 3.50 -34.06 -1.60
CA ASP A 76 3.38 -35.37 -2.20
C ASP A 76 4.73 -36.11 -2.14
N PHE A 77 4.96 -36.83 -1.03
CA PHE A 77 6.13 -37.68 -0.83
C PHE A 77 6.18 -38.86 -1.82
N SER A 78 5.11 -39.14 -2.58
CA SER A 78 5.12 -40.17 -3.62
C SER A 78 5.89 -39.74 -4.89
N PHE A 79 6.10 -38.42 -5.08
CA PHE A 79 6.85 -37.90 -6.22
C PHE A 79 8.37 -38.15 -6.12
N ASN A 80 8.91 -38.37 -4.91
CA ASN A 80 10.32 -38.71 -4.73
C ASN A 80 10.53 -39.81 -3.68
N PRO A 81 10.63 -41.08 -4.10
CA PRO A 81 10.77 -42.23 -3.19
C PRO A 81 12.12 -42.29 -2.44
N GLY A 82 13.05 -41.36 -2.68
CA GLY A 82 14.31 -41.25 -1.96
C GLY A 82 14.28 -40.32 -0.74
N ILE A 83 13.17 -39.63 -0.48
CA ILE A 83 13.01 -38.73 0.67
C ILE A 83 12.42 -39.54 1.83
N ASN A 84 13.15 -39.63 2.95
CA ASN A 84 12.66 -40.28 4.17
C ASN A 84 11.58 -39.41 4.86
N ARG A 85 10.52 -40.08 5.33
CA ARG A 85 9.41 -39.50 6.09
C ARG A 85 9.84 -39.07 7.49
#